data_AF-A0A553CIX2-F1
#
_entry.id   AF-A0A553CIX2-F1
#
_cell.length_a   1.000
_cell.length_b   1.000
_cell.length_c   1.000
_cell.angle_alpha   90.00
_cell.angle_beta   90.00
_cell.angle_gamma   90.00
#
_symmetry.space_group_name_H-M   'P 1'
#
loop_
_entity.id
_entity.type
_entity.pdbx_description
1 polymer ?
#
loop_
_entity_poly.entity_id
_entity_poly.type
_entity_poly.pdbx_seq_one_letter_code
_entity_poly.pdbx_strand_id
1 'polypeptide(L)'
;MNGLNIILAVTPVVLLIVLLGFLKVSGDKSAFITLIVTILIASFGFDFSIESIGLSMIYGTLKAIFPIVLIIIAAIYSYNVLVFTKKMEVLKFQFSNISKDKTIQLLTNSLFW
;
A
#
# COMPACT_ATOMS: atom_id res chain seq x y z
N MET A 1 -22.48 -23.75 -8.33
CA MET A 1 -21.55 -22.60 -8.47
C MET A 1 -21.07 -22.60 -9.90
N ASN A 2 -21.70 -21.80 -10.76
CA ASN A 2 -21.49 -21.88 -12.21
C ASN A 2 -20.27 -21.03 -12.59
N GLY A 3 -19.44 -21.49 -13.54
CA GLY A 3 -18.19 -20.82 -13.91
C GLY A 3 -18.34 -19.36 -14.36
N LEU A 4 -19.54 -18.93 -14.75
CA LEU A 4 -19.87 -17.55 -15.11
C LEU A 4 -19.63 -16.56 -13.94
N ASN A 5 -19.92 -16.97 -12.71
CA ASN A 5 -19.78 -16.12 -11.53
C ASN A 5 -18.30 -15.81 -11.25
N ILE A 6 -17.40 -16.76 -11.51
CA ILE A 6 -15.96 -16.59 -11.28
C ILE A 6 -15.39 -15.52 -12.24
N ILE A 7 -15.83 -15.55 -13.50
CA ILE A 7 -15.39 -14.60 -14.53
C ILE A 7 -15.85 -13.18 -14.19
N LEU A 8 -17.10 -13.03 -13.75
CA LEU A 8 -17.65 -11.75 -13.32
C LEU A 8 -16.92 -11.19 -12.08
N ALA A 9 -16.57 -12.03 -11.10
CA ALA A 9 -15.86 -11.63 -9.89
C ALA A 9 -14.39 -11.21 -10.15
N VAL A 10 -13.75 -11.77 -11.17
CA VAL A 10 -12.36 -11.45 -11.56
C VAL A 10 -12.25 -10.13 -12.34
N THR A 11 -13.30 -9.76 -13.06
CA THR A 11 -13.36 -8.54 -13.90
C THR A 11 -12.86 -7.27 -13.19
N PRO A 12 -13.35 -6.88 -12.00
CA PRO A 12 -12.90 -5.64 -11.35
C PRO A 12 -11.42 -5.66 -10.95
N VAL A 13 -10.89 -6.83 -10.58
CA VAL A 13 -9.47 -7.00 -10.21
C VAL A 13 -8.57 -6.81 -11.44
N VAL A 14 -8.95 -7.41 -12.56
CA VAL A 14 -8.21 -7.27 -13.83
C VAL A 14 -8.25 -5.82 -14.32
N LEU A 15 -9.41 -5.15 -14.21
CA LEU A 15 -9.57 -3.75 -14.57
C LEU A 15 -8.64 -2.84 -13.77
N LEU A 16 -8.51 -3.07 -12.45
CA LEU A 16 -7.62 -2.34 -11.56
C LEU A 16 -6.14 -2.51 -11.99
N ILE A 17 -5.72 -3.75 -12.25
CA ILE A 17 -4.35 -4.09 -12.68
C ILE A 17 -4.02 -3.39 -14.01
N VAL A 18 -4.95 -3.36 -14.95
CA VAL A 18 -4.74 -2.69 -16.25
C VAL A 18 -4.66 -1.17 -16.10
N LEU A 19 -5.49 -0.54 -15.27
CA LEU A 19 -5.43 0.91 -15.04
C LEU A 19 -4.11 1.37 -14.39
N LEU A 20 -3.65 0.64 -13.38
CA LEU A 20 -2.40 0.96 -12.69
C LEU A 20 -1.16 0.56 -13.49
N GLY A 21 -1.18 -0.63 -14.10
CA GLY A 21 -0.04 -1.20 -14.80
C GLY A 21 0.20 -0.58 -16.18
N PHE A 22 -0.87 -0.31 -16.93
CA PHE A 22 -0.75 0.13 -18.33
C PHE A 22 -1.03 1.62 -18.51
N LEU A 23 -2.01 2.16 -17.78
CA LEU A 23 -2.49 3.53 -17.98
C LEU A 23 -1.80 4.57 -17.05
N LYS A 24 -1.00 4.11 -16.09
CA LYS A 24 -0.13 4.92 -15.21
C LYS A 24 -0.86 6.10 -14.53
N VAL A 25 -2.16 5.92 -14.26
CA VAL A 25 -2.98 6.92 -13.57
C VAL A 25 -2.67 6.86 -12.07
N SER A 26 -2.67 8.01 -11.40
CA SER A 26 -2.52 8.12 -9.95
C SER A 26 -3.41 7.11 -9.22
N GLY A 27 -2.82 6.34 -8.30
CA GLY A 27 -3.50 5.24 -7.59
C GLY A 27 -4.85 5.62 -7.00
N ASP A 28 -4.95 6.85 -6.52
CA ASP A 28 -6.17 7.42 -5.92
C ASP A 28 -7.34 7.47 -6.93
N LYS A 29 -7.08 7.90 -8.17
CA LYS A 29 -8.11 7.99 -9.22
C LYS A 29 -8.51 6.61 -9.74
N SER A 30 -7.52 5.74 -9.93
CA SER A 30 -7.76 4.36 -10.37
C SER A 30 -8.59 3.58 -9.37
N ALA A 31 -8.28 3.70 -8.07
CA ALA A 31 -9.03 3.04 -7.01
C ALA A 31 -10.50 3.49 -6.98
N PHE A 32 -10.77 4.79 -7.17
CA PHE A 32 -12.12 5.33 -7.19
C PHE A 32 -12.94 4.83 -8.39
N ILE A 33 -12.34 4.81 -9.59
CA ILE A 33 -12.98 4.30 -10.81
C ILE A 33 -13.27 2.81 -10.67
N THR A 34 -12.31 2.02 -10.19
CA THR A 34 -12.50 0.58 -9.96
C THR A 34 -13.60 0.32 -8.93
N LEU A 35 -13.71 1.14 -7.88
CA LEU A 35 -14.77 1.02 -6.88
C LEU A 35 -16.16 1.17 -7.51
N ILE A 36 -16.36 2.22 -8.30
CA ILE A 36 -17.64 2.48 -8.98
C ILE A 36 -17.99 1.33 -9.93
N VAL A 37 -17.03 0.87 -10.72
CA VAL A 37 -17.25 -0.23 -11.66
C VAL A 37 -17.56 -1.53 -10.92
N THR A 38 -16.89 -1.78 -9.79
CA THR A 38 -17.16 -2.95 -8.94
C THR A 38 -18.57 -2.93 -8.37
N ILE A 39 -19.05 -1.77 -7.89
CA ILE A 39 -20.43 -1.61 -7.40
C ILE A 39 -21.44 -1.88 -8.52
N LEU A 40 -21.21 -1.34 -9.73
CA LEU A 40 -22.09 -1.56 -10.88
C LEU A 40 -22.15 -3.04 -11.27
N ILE A 41 -21.01 -3.74 -11.33
CA ILE A 41 -20.96 -5.17 -11.65
C ILE A 41 -21.63 -6.00 -10.55
N ALA A 42 -21.41 -5.69 -9.28
CA ALA A 42 -22.02 -6.39 -8.16
C ALA A 42 -23.55 -6.22 -8.12
N SER A 43 -24.05 -5.03 -8.47
CA SER A 43 -25.48 -4.74 -8.48
C SER A 43 -26.22 -5.36 -9.69
N PHE A 44 -25.60 -5.40 -10.87
CA PHE A 44 -26.26 -5.88 -12.09
C PHE A 44 -25.95 -7.35 -12.46
N GLY A 45 -24.81 -7.88 -12.04
CA GLY A 45 -24.33 -9.20 -12.48
C GLY A 45 -24.50 -10.33 -11.47
N PHE A 46 -24.81 -10.03 -10.21
CA PHE A 46 -24.71 -10.99 -9.11
C PHE A 46 -25.89 -11.02 -8.13
N ASP A 47 -26.91 -10.18 -8.32
CA ASP A 47 -28.05 -10.00 -7.38
C ASP A 47 -27.59 -9.89 -5.91
N PHE A 48 -26.43 -9.25 -5.68
CA PHE A 48 -25.92 -9.06 -4.33
C PHE A 48 -26.73 -7.96 -3.64
N SER A 49 -27.26 -8.25 -2.45
CA SER A 49 -27.94 -7.23 -1.62
C SER A 49 -27.04 -6.01 -1.41
N ILE A 50 -27.60 -4.81 -1.49
CA ILE A 50 -26.85 -3.55 -1.29
C ILE A 50 -26.11 -3.54 0.05
N GLU A 51 -26.68 -4.23 1.06
CA GLU A 51 -26.11 -4.36 2.40
C GLU A 51 -24.80 -5.15 2.40
N SER A 52 -24.70 -6.23 1.63
CA SER A 52 -23.48 -7.05 1.59
C SER A 52 -22.35 -6.37 0.81
N ILE A 53 -22.69 -5.51 -0.17
CA ILE A 53 -21.71 -4.64 -0.84
C ILE A 53 -21.11 -3.63 0.16
N GLY A 54 -21.96 -2.93 0.92
CA GLY A 54 -21.51 -1.97 1.92
C GLY A 54 -20.66 -2.61 3.04
N LEU A 55 -21.10 -3.76 3.55
CA LEU A 55 -20.35 -4.52 4.54
C LEU A 55 -18.99 -4.99 4.02
N SER A 56 -18.91 -5.46 2.77
CA SER A 56 -17.66 -5.90 2.16
C SER A 56 -16.66 -4.76 1.98
N MET A 57 -17.12 -3.55 1.65
CA MET A 57 -16.26 -2.37 1.57
C MET A 57 -15.66 -2.00 2.92
N ILE A 58 -16.49 -1.93 3.96
CA ILE A 58 -16.06 -1.61 5.32
C ILE A 58 -15.07 -2.67 5.81
N TYR A 59 -15.40 -3.95 5.61
CA TYR A 59 -14.55 -5.06 6.01
C TYR A 59 -13.20 -5.03 5.28
N GLY A 60 -13.18 -4.78 3.96
CA GLY A 60 -11.95 -4.64 3.19
C GLY A 60 -11.09 -3.47 3.64
N THR A 61 -11.71 -2.32 3.93
CA THR A 61 -11.03 -1.11 4.40
C THR A 61 -10.42 -1.32 5.78
N LEU A 62 -11.18 -1.86 6.74
CA LEU A 62 -10.67 -2.20 8.07
C LEU A 62 -9.51 -3.21 8.01
N LYS A 63 -9.66 -4.25 7.19
CA LYS A 63 -8.62 -5.27 6.98
C LYS A 63 -7.35 -4.71 6.37
N ALA A 64 -7.43 -3.64 5.57
CA ALA A 64 -6.26 -2.94 5.03
C ALA A 64 -5.62 -1.98 6.05
N ILE A 65 -6.44 -1.21 6.77
CA ILE A 65 -5.95 -0.21 7.75
C ILE A 65 -5.24 -0.88 8.92
N PHE A 66 -5.76 -2.00 9.42
CA PHE A 66 -5.23 -2.70 10.59
C PHE A 66 -3.72 -3.02 10.49
N PRO A 67 -3.23 -3.72 9.45
CA PRO A 67 -1.81 -3.99 9.29
C PRO A 67 -0.98 -2.72 9.02
N ILE A 68 -1.52 -1.72 8.31
CA ILE A 68 -0.81 -0.47 8.01
C ILE A 68 -0.46 0.27 9.30
N VAL A 69 -1.44 0.42 10.21
CA VAL A 69 -1.23 1.11 11.50
C VAL A 69 -0.21 0.37 12.36
N LEU A 70 -0.28 -0.97 12.41
CA LEU A 70 0.70 -1.78 13.14
C LEU A 70 2.12 -1.62 12.60
N ILE A 71 2.30 -1.57 11.28
CA ILE A 71 3.62 -1.36 10.64
C ILE A 71 4.17 0.02 10.99
N ILE A 72 3.34 1.08 10.95
CA ILE A 72 3.77 2.45 11.29
C ILE A 72 4.20 2.53 12.75
N ILE A 73 3.43 1.94 13.68
CA ILE A 73 3.78 1.93 15.10
C ILE A 73 5.10 1.17 15.33
N ALA A 74 5.26 0.00 14.71
CA ALA A 74 6.48 -0.78 14.81
C ALA A 74 7.71 -0.02 14.26
N ALA A 75 7.55 0.71 13.15
CA ALA A 75 8.61 1.52 12.56
C ALA A 75 9.01 2.70 13.47
N ILE A 76 8.04 3.43 14.02
CA ILE A 76 8.30 4.55 14.94
C ILE A 76 8.96 4.02 16.23
N TYR A 77 8.46 2.90 16.76
CA TYR A 77 9.05 2.26 17.93
C TYR A 77 10.50 1.84 17.67
N SER A 78 10.75 1.19 16.54
CA SER A 78 12.10 0.82 16.11
C SER A 78 13.01 2.06 16.02
N TYR A 79 12.57 3.13 15.34
CA TYR A 79 13.32 4.38 15.25
C TYR A 79 13.65 4.97 16.61
N ASN A 80 12.66 5.04 17.52
CA ASN A 80 12.85 5.57 18.86
C ASN A 80 13.86 4.73 19.67
N VAL A 81 13.82 3.40 19.53
CA VAL A 81 14.79 2.48 20.15
C VAL A 81 16.20 2.71 19.58
N LEU A 82 16.33 2.90 18.26
CA LEU A 82 17.60 3.18 17.58
C LEU A 82 18.23 4.51 18.05
N VAL A 83 17.41 5.54 18.22
CA VAL A 83 17.84 6.85 18.74
C VAL A 83 18.26 6.72 20.21
N PHE A 84 17.49 6.00 21.02
CA PHE A 84 17.79 5.80 22.45
C PHE A 84 19.09 5.01 22.68
N THR A 85 19.37 3.99 21.85
CA THR A 85 20.61 3.20 21.96
C THR A 85 21.87 3.91 21.43
N LYS A 86 21.76 5.16 20.94
CA LYS A 86 22.84 5.90 20.25
C LYS A 86 23.48 5.15 19.07
N LYS A 87 22.89 4.04 18.62
CA LYS A 87 23.38 3.23 17.48
C LYS A 87 23.14 3.88 16.12
N MET A 88 22.52 5.06 16.08
CA MET A 88 22.45 5.89 14.87
C MET A 88 23.85 6.19 14.31
N GLU A 89 24.85 6.41 15.18
CA GLU A 89 26.25 6.57 14.75
C GLU A 89 26.85 5.28 14.17
N VAL A 90 26.46 4.11 14.67
CA VAL A 90 26.92 2.80 14.16
C VAL A 90 26.31 2.50 12.78
N LEU A 91 25.05 2.88 12.55
CA LEU A 91 24.44 2.81 11.22
C LEU A 91 25.12 3.78 10.24
N LYS A 92 25.37 5.03 10.65
CA LYS A 92 26.15 6.00 9.85
C LYS A 92 27.54 5.46 9.51
N PHE A 93 28.22 4.81 10.45
CA PHE A 93 29.53 4.19 10.24
C PHE A 93 29.46 3.02 9.26
N GLN A 94 28.46 2.14 9.35
CA GLN A 94 28.28 1.03 8.40
C GLN A 94 27.96 1.52 6.98
N PHE A 95 27.11 2.53 6.82
CA PHE A 95 26.84 3.17 5.52
C PHE A 95 28.07 3.92 4.99
N SER A 96 28.86 4.56 5.85
CA SER A 96 30.11 5.24 5.45
C SER A 96 31.25 4.28 5.13
N ASN A 97 31.24 3.05 5.65
CA ASN A 97 32.27 2.06 5.35
C ASN A 97 31.93 1.25 4.09
N ILE A 98 30.64 1.14 3.73
CA ILE A 98 30.19 0.58 2.45
C ILE A 98 30.28 1.61 1.31
N SER A 99 30.03 2.91 1.59
CA SER A 99 30.32 4.03 0.69
C SER A 99 31.71 4.60 0.94
N LYS A 100 32.73 4.03 0.28
CA LYS A 100 34.10 4.59 0.27
C LYS A 100 34.24 5.91 -0.52
N ASP A 101 33.14 6.45 -1.05
CA ASP A 101 33.13 7.60 -1.94
C ASP A 101 32.90 8.91 -1.15
N LYS A 102 33.90 9.80 -1.18
CA LYS A 102 33.90 11.09 -0.46
C LYS A 102 32.68 11.96 -0.76
N THR A 103 32.11 11.83 -1.96
CA THR A 103 30.95 12.62 -2.40
C THR A 103 29.67 12.26 -1.63
N ILE A 104 29.46 10.97 -1.38
CA ILE A 104 28.29 10.46 -0.65
C ILE A 104 28.41 10.79 0.84
N GLN A 105 29.63 10.80 1.37
CA GLN A 105 29.91 11.17 2.76
C GLN A 105 29.61 12.64 3.05
N LEU A 106 29.95 13.54 2.11
CA LEU A 106 29.63 14.97 2.20
C LEU A 106 28.12 15.24 2.16
N LEU A 107 27.40 14.60 1.24
CA LEU A 107 25.94 14.70 1.13
C LEU A 107 25.22 14.18 2.38
N THR A 108 25.71 13.08 2.96
CA THR A 108 25.16 12.55 4.21
C THR A 108 25.38 13.55 5.34
N ASN A 109 26.58 14.11 5.47
CA ASN A 109 26.90 15.05 6.55
C ASN A 109 26.12 16.38 6.43
N SER A 110 25.81 16.85 5.21
CA SER A 110 24.99 18.06 5.01
C SER A 110 23.49 17.84 5.24
N LEU A 111 23.00 16.59 5.19
CA LEU A 111 21.60 16.26 5.41
C LEU A 111 21.25 16.03 6.89
N PHE A 112 22.27 15.95 7.76
CA PHE A 112 22.15 15.66 9.20
C PHE A 112 22.41 16.87 10.10
N TRP A 113 22.53 18.08 9.54
CA TRP A 113 22.53 19.38 10.22
C TRP A 113 21.31 20.18 9.79
#